data_AF-A0AAA9S276-F1
#
_entry.id   AF-A0AAA9S276-F1
#
_cell.length_a   1.000
_cell.length_b   1.000
_cell.length_c   1.000
_cell.angle_alpha   90.00
_cell.angle_beta   90.00
_cell.angle_gamma   90.00
#
_symmetry.space_group_name_H-M   'P 1'
#
loop_
_entity.id
_entity.type
_entity.pdbx_description
1 polymer ?
#
loop_
_entity_poly.entity_id
_entity_poly.type
_entity_poly.pdbx_seq_one_letter_code
_entity_poly.pdbx_strand_id
1 'polypeptide(L)'
;MANSPQPFTTSIYSATLQCRDGYEPCVNEGICVTYHNGTGYCKCPEGFLGEYCQHRDPCEKNRCQNGGTCVAQAMLGKATCRCAPGFTGEDCQHSTTHPCFVSHPCLNGGTCHVLSRDTYECTCQVGFTGKLCQWTDACLSHPCANGSTCTTMANQFSCTCLAGFTGQKCETDVNECDIPGQCQHGGTCLNLPGSYQCQCPQGFTGQHCDSPYVPCAPSPCVNGGTCRQTGDFTFECSCLPVPGIPGFSSLSYPCARKLFLRTFSLAWEDPSCVISASPFCSPL
;
A
#
# COMPACT_ATOMS: atom_id res chain seq x y z
N MET A 1 -9.34 43.82 -31.82
CA MET A 1 -10.37 44.86 -31.94
C MET A 1 -11.37 44.62 -30.81
N ALA A 2 -11.05 45.13 -29.62
CA ALA A 2 -11.81 44.86 -28.40
C ALA A 2 -13.03 45.77 -28.39
N ASN A 3 -14.23 45.18 -28.47
CA ASN A 3 -15.48 45.89 -28.25
C ASN A 3 -15.48 46.42 -26.81
N SER A 4 -15.40 47.75 -26.67
CA SER A 4 -15.73 48.44 -25.42
C SER A 4 -17.12 48.02 -24.98
N PRO A 5 -17.32 47.53 -23.74
CA PRO A 5 -18.66 47.38 -23.22
C PRO A 5 -19.20 48.79 -22.96
N GLN A 6 -20.33 49.10 -23.59
CA GLN A 6 -21.09 50.31 -23.34
C GLN A 6 -21.38 50.47 -21.84
N PRO A 7 -21.49 51.71 -21.34
CA PRO A 7 -21.81 51.97 -19.94
C PRO A 7 -23.22 51.44 -19.67
N PHE A 8 -23.32 50.30 -18.98
CA PHE A 8 -24.60 49.84 -18.45
C PHE A 8 -25.03 50.83 -17.36
N THR A 9 -25.89 51.75 -17.77
CA THR A 9 -26.72 52.57 -16.89
C THR A 9 -27.71 51.66 -16.16
N THR A 10 -27.23 50.98 -15.13
CA THR A 10 -28.09 50.50 -14.04
C THR A 10 -27.82 51.40 -12.84
N SER A 11 -28.49 52.56 -12.81
CA SER A 11 -28.63 53.38 -11.60
C SER A 11 -29.37 52.56 -10.55
N ILE A 12 -28.63 51.89 -9.68
CA ILE A 12 -29.18 51.37 -8.44
C ILE A 12 -28.95 52.48 -7.42
N TYR A 13 -30.02 53.19 -7.12
CA TYR A 13 -30.10 54.22 -6.09
C TYR A 13 -29.63 53.64 -4.75
N SER A 14 -28.43 53.98 -4.28
CA SER A 14 -28.12 53.90 -2.86
C SER A 14 -28.65 55.16 -2.20
N ALA A 15 -29.68 55.01 -1.37
CA ALA A 15 -30.41 56.12 -0.75
C ALA A 15 -29.61 56.86 0.35
N THR A 16 -28.29 56.64 0.45
CA THR A 16 -27.48 57.01 1.62
C THR A 16 -26.17 57.73 1.30
N LEU A 17 -25.68 57.71 0.06
CA LEU A 17 -24.43 58.40 -0.27
C LEU A 17 -24.70 59.90 -0.41
N GLN A 18 -23.98 60.72 0.36
CA GLN A 18 -24.01 62.19 0.31
C GLN A 18 -22.59 62.72 0.17
N CYS A 19 -22.35 63.55 -0.84
CA CYS A 19 -21.05 64.18 -1.03
C CYS A 19 -20.85 65.26 0.03
N ARG A 20 -19.71 65.22 0.70
CA ARG A 20 -19.31 66.27 1.64
C ARG A 20 -18.60 67.40 0.90
N ASP A 21 -17.74 67.02 -0.03
CA ASP A 21 -17.09 67.90 -0.98
C ASP A 21 -17.00 67.21 -2.36
N GLY A 22 -16.10 67.66 -3.24
CA GLY A 22 -15.94 67.06 -4.57
C GLY A 22 -15.28 65.67 -4.58
N TYR A 23 -14.81 65.17 -3.44
CA TYR A 23 -14.03 63.93 -3.33
C TYR A 23 -14.55 63.02 -2.22
N GLU A 24 -14.81 63.53 -1.01
CA GLU A 24 -15.36 62.73 0.10
C GLU A 24 -16.87 62.45 -0.10
N PRO A 25 -17.35 61.20 0.12
CA PRO A 25 -16.70 60.05 0.78
C PRO A 25 -16.01 59.05 -0.16
N CYS A 26 -15.80 59.40 -1.43
CA CYS A 26 -15.13 58.53 -2.39
C CYS A 26 -13.65 58.36 -2.04
N VAL A 27 -13.12 57.16 -2.25
CA VAL A 27 -11.71 56.84 -2.01
C VAL A 27 -10.98 56.60 -3.34
N ASN A 28 -9.65 56.41 -3.28
CA ASN A 28 -8.80 56.15 -4.45
C ASN A 28 -8.99 57.17 -5.59
N GLU A 29 -8.97 58.46 -5.25
CA GLU A 29 -9.12 59.57 -6.21
C GLU A 29 -10.49 59.58 -6.94
N GLY A 30 -11.50 58.90 -6.40
CA GLY A 30 -12.89 58.99 -6.85
C GLY A 30 -13.44 60.41 -6.69
N ILE A 31 -14.24 60.84 -7.67
CA ILE A 31 -14.90 62.15 -7.64
C ILE A 31 -16.35 61.96 -7.19
N CYS A 32 -16.77 62.68 -6.16
CA CYS A 32 -18.15 62.64 -5.68
C CYS A 32 -19.03 63.57 -6.49
N VAL A 33 -20.11 63.03 -7.06
CA VAL A 33 -21.04 63.79 -7.91
C VAL A 33 -22.43 63.76 -7.28
N THR A 34 -22.99 64.94 -7.00
CA THR A 34 -24.33 65.11 -6.41
C THR A 34 -25.43 65.17 -7.48
N TYR A 35 -26.55 64.50 -7.24
CA TYR A 35 -27.79 64.58 -8.00
C TYR A 35 -28.69 65.74 -7.51
N HIS A 36 -29.69 66.09 -8.32
CA HIS A 36 -30.65 67.17 -7.99
C HIS A 36 -31.51 66.91 -6.75
N ASN A 37 -31.67 65.65 -6.34
CA ASN A 37 -32.41 65.24 -5.14
C ASN A 37 -31.54 65.20 -3.86
N GLY A 38 -30.27 65.63 -3.93
CA GLY A 38 -29.35 65.68 -2.80
C GLY A 38 -28.58 64.38 -2.49
N THR A 39 -28.84 63.28 -3.19
CA THR A 39 -28.00 62.07 -3.10
C THR A 39 -26.79 62.20 -4.01
N GLY A 40 -25.72 61.46 -3.76
CA GLY A 40 -24.51 61.45 -4.58
C GLY A 40 -24.15 60.06 -5.10
N TYR A 41 -23.17 60.01 -6.00
CA TYR A 41 -22.46 58.78 -6.36
C TYR A 41 -20.97 59.07 -6.59
N CYS A 42 -20.13 58.04 -6.45
CA CYS A 42 -18.70 58.16 -6.74
C CYS A 42 -18.41 57.78 -8.19
N LYS A 43 -17.78 58.69 -8.93
CA LYS A 43 -17.20 58.41 -10.24
C LYS A 43 -15.77 57.89 -10.04
N CYS A 44 -15.57 56.61 -10.30
CA CYS A 44 -14.28 55.96 -10.07
C CYS A 44 -13.29 56.17 -11.22
N PRO A 45 -11.99 56.31 -10.91
CA PRO A 45 -10.93 56.26 -11.92
C PRO A 45 -10.77 54.84 -12.50
N GLU A 46 -10.05 54.73 -13.62
CA GLU A 46 -9.80 53.44 -14.27
C GLU A 46 -9.15 52.44 -13.30
N GLY A 47 -9.65 51.20 -13.31
CA GLY A 47 -9.18 50.13 -12.43
C GLY A 47 -9.75 50.17 -11.01
N PHE A 48 -10.73 51.03 -10.71
CA PHE A 48 -11.45 51.06 -9.42
C PHE A 48 -12.96 50.91 -9.60
N LEU A 49 -13.58 50.21 -8.65
CA LEU A 49 -14.99 49.83 -8.63
C LEU A 49 -15.56 49.93 -7.22
N GLY A 50 -16.88 49.83 -7.12
CA GLY A 50 -17.63 49.88 -5.87
C GLY A 50 -18.31 51.22 -5.65
N GLU A 51 -19.22 51.26 -4.68
CA GLU A 51 -20.03 52.45 -4.37
C GLU A 51 -19.18 53.68 -4.01
N TYR A 52 -18.02 53.46 -3.38
CA TYR A 52 -17.06 54.50 -2.95
C TYR A 52 -15.73 54.41 -3.70
N CYS A 53 -15.64 53.63 -4.77
CA CYS A 53 -14.37 53.33 -5.48
C CYS A 53 -13.34 52.58 -4.62
N GLN A 54 -13.82 51.83 -3.63
CA GLN A 54 -13.00 51.14 -2.63
C GLN A 54 -12.34 49.85 -3.13
N HIS A 55 -12.82 49.27 -4.23
CA HIS A 55 -12.34 48.01 -4.76
C HIS A 55 -11.47 48.22 -6.00
N ARG A 56 -10.34 47.53 -6.08
CA ARG A 56 -9.58 47.44 -7.33
C ARG A 56 -10.33 46.52 -8.30
N ASP A 57 -10.37 46.87 -9.58
CA ASP A 57 -11.04 46.06 -10.60
C ASP A 57 -10.37 44.67 -10.70
N PRO A 58 -11.07 43.60 -10.30
CA PRO A 58 -10.52 42.25 -10.35
C PRO A 58 -10.36 41.71 -11.77
N CYS A 59 -10.89 42.39 -12.80
CA CYS A 59 -10.81 41.98 -14.21
C CYS A 59 -9.68 42.65 -15.01
N GLU A 60 -8.92 43.58 -14.41
CA GLU A 60 -7.86 44.32 -15.11
C GLU A 60 -6.78 43.41 -15.73
N LYS A 61 -6.51 42.25 -15.13
CA LYS A 61 -5.51 41.27 -15.60
C LYS A 61 -6.12 40.00 -16.21
N ASN A 62 -7.38 40.04 -16.67
CA ASN A 62 -8.17 38.92 -17.18
C ASN A 62 -7.80 37.55 -16.59
N ARG A 63 -8.35 37.25 -15.41
CA ARG A 63 -8.13 35.98 -14.69
C ARG A 63 -8.72 34.75 -15.37
N CYS A 64 -9.65 34.94 -16.30
CA CYS A 64 -10.40 33.84 -16.92
C CYS A 64 -9.55 33.17 -18.00
N GLN A 65 -9.37 31.87 -17.88
CA GLN A 65 -8.63 31.04 -18.82
C GLN A 65 -9.50 30.65 -20.03
N ASN A 66 -8.86 30.07 -21.05
CA ASN A 66 -9.54 29.44 -22.20
C ASN A 66 -10.56 30.34 -22.92
N GLY A 67 -10.25 31.64 -23.03
CA GLY A 67 -11.12 32.61 -23.71
C GLY A 67 -12.38 32.97 -22.92
N GLY A 68 -12.41 32.73 -21.61
CA GLY A 68 -13.48 33.21 -20.74
C GLY A 68 -13.50 34.74 -20.62
N THR A 69 -14.70 35.29 -20.41
CA THR A 69 -14.91 36.73 -20.21
C THR A 69 -15.08 37.03 -18.73
N CYS A 70 -14.20 37.88 -18.18
CA CYS A 70 -14.29 38.33 -16.80
C CYS A 70 -15.43 39.33 -16.60
N VAL A 71 -16.22 39.14 -15.55
CA VAL A 71 -17.32 40.02 -15.16
C VAL A 71 -17.08 40.47 -13.72
N ALA A 72 -16.82 41.77 -13.52
CA ALA A 72 -16.61 42.34 -12.21
C ALA A 72 -17.95 42.61 -11.50
N GLN A 73 -18.09 42.11 -10.28
CA GLN A 73 -19.15 42.46 -9.36
C GLN A 73 -18.70 43.69 -8.55
N ALA A 74 -18.97 44.87 -9.10
CA ALA A 74 -18.45 46.15 -8.59
C ALA A 74 -18.67 46.36 -7.08
N MET A 75 -19.83 45.95 -6.55
CA MET A 75 -20.19 46.14 -5.13
C MET A 75 -19.42 45.23 -4.15
N LEU A 76 -18.95 44.07 -4.61
CA LEU A 76 -18.24 43.09 -3.78
C LEU A 76 -16.72 43.11 -3.99
N GLY A 77 -16.25 43.82 -5.03
CA GLY A 77 -14.85 43.74 -5.46
C GLY A 77 -14.44 42.35 -5.93
N LYS A 78 -15.39 41.50 -6.34
CA LYS A 78 -15.14 40.13 -6.81
C LYS A 78 -15.35 40.04 -8.31
N ALA A 79 -14.74 39.04 -8.95
CA ALA A 79 -14.95 38.72 -10.35
C ALA A 79 -15.58 37.33 -10.48
N THR A 80 -16.39 37.14 -11.52
CA THR A 80 -16.82 35.83 -12.00
C THR A 80 -16.42 35.68 -13.47
N CYS A 81 -16.15 34.45 -13.89
CA CYS A 81 -15.83 34.17 -15.29
C CYS A 81 -17.03 33.59 -16.04
N ARG A 82 -17.35 34.19 -17.19
CA ARG A 82 -18.27 33.61 -18.18
C ARG A 82 -17.45 32.76 -19.15
N CYS A 83 -17.54 31.45 -19.02
CA CYS A 83 -16.73 30.53 -19.82
C CYS A 83 -17.18 30.42 -21.27
N ALA A 84 -16.20 30.25 -22.17
CA ALA A 84 -16.44 29.89 -23.55
C ALA A 84 -17.05 28.48 -23.64
N PRO A 85 -17.78 28.14 -24.73
CA PRO A 85 -18.31 26.80 -24.93
C PRO A 85 -17.21 25.74 -24.82
N GLY A 86 -17.45 24.69 -24.04
CA GLY A 86 -16.48 23.61 -23.83
C GLY A 86 -15.56 23.78 -22.62
N PHE A 87 -15.73 24.85 -21.83
CA PHE A 87 -14.97 25.11 -20.60
C PHE A 87 -15.86 25.41 -19.39
N THR A 88 -15.32 25.14 -18.21
CA THR A 88 -15.99 25.25 -16.90
C THR A 88 -14.96 25.44 -15.79
N GLY A 89 -15.42 25.63 -14.55
CA GLY A 89 -14.60 26.02 -13.40
C GLY A 89 -14.65 27.53 -13.12
N GLU A 90 -14.21 27.92 -11.92
CA GLU A 90 -14.28 29.31 -11.44
C GLU A 90 -13.53 30.30 -12.34
N ASP A 91 -12.38 29.88 -12.87
CA ASP A 91 -11.55 30.65 -13.81
C ASP A 91 -11.59 30.05 -15.23
N CYS A 92 -12.61 29.23 -15.56
CA CYS A 92 -12.73 28.53 -16.85
C CYS A 92 -11.54 27.63 -17.21
N GLN A 93 -10.86 27.11 -16.20
CA GLN A 93 -9.62 26.35 -16.33
C GLN A 93 -9.83 24.90 -16.81
N HIS A 94 -11.04 24.34 -16.64
CA HIS A 94 -11.32 22.94 -16.97
C HIS A 94 -12.13 22.82 -18.25
N SER A 95 -11.84 21.82 -19.07
CA SER A 95 -12.72 21.47 -20.19
C SER A 95 -13.99 20.79 -19.69
N THR A 96 -15.11 20.96 -20.38
CA THR A 96 -16.37 20.22 -20.10
C THR A 96 -16.29 18.74 -20.44
N THR A 97 -15.18 18.27 -21.02
CA THR A 97 -14.89 16.83 -21.17
C THR A 97 -13.89 16.34 -20.12
N HIS A 98 -13.54 17.16 -19.12
CA HIS A 98 -12.49 16.81 -18.18
C HIS A 98 -12.94 15.67 -17.25
N PRO A 99 -12.27 14.50 -17.28
CA PRO A 99 -12.77 13.28 -16.63
C PRO A 99 -12.95 13.42 -15.11
N CYS A 100 -12.12 14.22 -14.44
CA CYS A 100 -12.20 14.41 -12.99
C CYS A 100 -13.25 15.43 -12.55
N PHE A 101 -13.61 16.39 -13.38
CA PHE A 101 -14.49 17.51 -13.00
C PHE A 101 -15.94 17.30 -13.42
N VAL A 102 -16.18 16.56 -14.51
CA VAL A 102 -17.56 16.36 -15.01
C VAL A 102 -18.36 15.45 -14.10
N SER A 103 -17.81 14.29 -13.74
CA SER A 103 -18.52 13.27 -12.98
C SER A 103 -18.12 13.20 -11.50
N HIS A 104 -17.06 13.91 -11.11
CA HIS A 104 -16.41 13.75 -9.79
C HIS A 104 -16.29 12.26 -9.42
N PRO A 105 -15.59 11.46 -10.25
CA PRO A 105 -15.76 10.02 -10.28
C PRO A 105 -15.22 9.31 -9.01
N CYS A 106 -14.28 9.92 -8.30
CA CYS A 106 -13.68 9.35 -7.11
C CYS A 106 -14.55 9.64 -5.88
N LEU A 107 -15.10 8.59 -5.28
CA LEU A 107 -16.00 8.67 -4.12
C LEU A 107 -15.21 8.69 -2.80
N ASN A 108 -15.93 8.92 -1.69
CA ASN A 108 -15.40 8.84 -0.32
C ASN A 108 -14.13 9.70 -0.07
N GLY A 109 -14.06 10.87 -0.69
CA GLY A 109 -12.91 11.78 -0.56
C GLY A 109 -11.65 11.32 -1.30
N GLY A 110 -11.78 10.39 -2.24
CA GLY A 110 -10.71 9.98 -3.15
C GLY A 110 -10.23 11.16 -4.01
N THR A 111 -8.92 11.21 -4.27
CA THR A 111 -8.33 12.23 -5.13
C THR A 111 -8.26 11.73 -6.57
N CYS A 112 -8.71 12.55 -7.52
CA CYS A 112 -8.72 12.20 -8.93
C CYS A 112 -7.46 12.70 -9.64
N HIS A 113 -6.74 11.80 -10.29
CA HIS A 113 -5.57 12.08 -11.11
C HIS A 113 -5.88 11.81 -12.57
N VAL A 114 -5.62 12.81 -13.40
CA VAL A 114 -5.86 12.73 -14.84
C VAL A 114 -4.66 12.06 -15.48
N LEU A 115 -4.87 10.95 -16.19
CA LEU A 115 -3.81 10.23 -16.89
C LEU A 115 -3.73 10.67 -18.36
N SER A 116 -4.87 10.91 -18.99
CA SER A 116 -4.96 11.42 -20.37
C SER A 116 -6.25 12.24 -20.56
N ARG A 117 -6.55 12.64 -21.80
CA ARG A 117 -7.73 13.47 -22.13
C ARG A 117 -9.05 12.86 -21.61
N ASP A 118 -9.16 11.54 -21.62
CA ASP A 118 -10.39 10.81 -21.27
C ASP A 118 -10.18 9.75 -20.18
N THR A 119 -8.94 9.55 -19.70
CA THR A 119 -8.63 8.55 -18.66
C THR A 119 -8.16 9.20 -17.37
N TYR A 120 -8.52 8.58 -16.26
CA TYR A 120 -8.21 9.02 -14.91
C TYR A 120 -7.97 7.82 -14.00
N GLU A 121 -7.37 8.13 -12.85
CA GLU A 121 -7.14 7.21 -11.75
C GLU A 121 -7.57 7.87 -10.44
N CYS A 122 -8.16 7.10 -9.54
CA CYS A 122 -8.54 7.56 -8.21
C CYS A 122 -7.54 7.02 -7.18
N THR A 123 -6.95 7.89 -6.38
CA THR A 123 -6.23 7.50 -5.17
C THR A 123 -7.20 7.55 -3.99
N CYS A 124 -7.44 6.40 -3.38
CA CYS A 124 -8.41 6.27 -2.30
C CYS A 124 -7.82 6.70 -0.95
N GLN A 125 -8.69 7.26 -0.11
CA GLN A 125 -8.36 7.50 1.30
C GLN A 125 -8.22 6.16 2.05
N VAL A 126 -7.51 6.19 3.17
CA VAL A 126 -7.44 5.05 4.09
C VAL A 126 -8.86 4.67 4.49
N GLY A 127 -9.21 3.38 4.41
CA GLY A 127 -10.60 2.95 4.63
C GLY A 127 -11.34 2.53 3.38
N PHE A 128 -10.85 2.89 2.19
CA PHE A 128 -11.61 2.72 0.94
C PHE A 128 -10.77 2.08 -0.16
N THR A 129 -11.47 1.38 -1.05
CA THR A 129 -10.88 0.64 -2.17
C THR A 129 -11.84 0.60 -3.36
N GLY A 130 -11.38 -0.04 -4.44
CA GLY A 130 -12.07 -0.08 -5.74
C GLY A 130 -11.65 1.06 -6.66
N LYS A 131 -11.95 0.90 -7.95
CA LYS A 131 -11.52 1.83 -9.02
C LYS A 131 -11.98 3.27 -8.78
N LEU A 132 -13.14 3.45 -8.13
CA LEU A 132 -13.76 4.74 -7.85
C LEU A 132 -13.74 5.05 -6.36
N CYS A 133 -12.97 4.31 -5.55
CA CYS A 133 -12.98 4.41 -4.09
C CYS A 133 -14.37 4.20 -3.48
N GLN A 134 -15.20 3.40 -4.17
CA GLN A 134 -16.60 3.22 -3.84
C GLN A 134 -16.84 2.21 -2.71
N TRP A 135 -15.84 1.38 -2.42
CA TRP A 135 -15.98 0.31 -1.45
C TRP A 135 -15.23 0.62 -0.16
N THR A 136 -15.82 0.26 0.97
CA THR A 136 -15.12 0.23 2.26
C THR A 136 -14.17 -0.96 2.26
N ASP A 137 -12.94 -0.75 2.71
CA ASP A 137 -11.93 -1.80 2.82
C ASP A 137 -12.27 -2.75 3.98
N ALA A 138 -12.88 -3.88 3.63
CA ALA A 138 -13.27 -4.92 4.57
C ALA A 138 -12.05 -5.67 5.16
N CYS A 139 -10.86 -5.52 4.58
CA CYS A 139 -9.64 -6.16 5.06
C CYS A 139 -8.96 -5.42 6.22
N LEU A 140 -9.37 -4.18 6.53
CA LEU A 140 -8.78 -3.39 7.61
C LEU A 140 -8.94 -4.02 8.99
N SER A 141 -9.97 -4.83 9.20
CA SER A 141 -10.15 -5.57 10.46
C SER A 141 -9.34 -6.86 10.53
N HIS A 142 -8.47 -7.12 9.54
CA HIS A 142 -7.69 -8.36 9.40
C HIS A 142 -8.52 -9.64 9.59
N PRO A 143 -9.56 -9.86 8.76
CA PRO A 143 -10.50 -10.97 8.97
C PRO A 143 -9.93 -12.35 8.69
N CYS A 144 -8.83 -12.46 7.91
CA CYS A 144 -8.24 -13.73 7.51
C CYS A 144 -7.19 -14.21 8.53
N ALA A 145 -7.30 -15.47 8.96
CA ALA A 145 -6.42 -16.12 9.92
C ALA A 145 -5.19 -16.76 9.25
N ASN A 146 -4.27 -17.26 10.08
CA ASN A 146 -3.13 -18.08 9.68
C ASN A 146 -2.23 -17.46 8.60
N GLY A 147 -2.09 -16.13 8.59
CA GLY A 147 -1.26 -15.41 7.61
C GLY A 147 -1.82 -15.40 6.18
N SER A 148 -3.11 -15.73 6.01
CA SER A 148 -3.78 -15.80 4.72
C SER A 148 -3.99 -14.42 4.09
N THR A 149 -4.11 -14.38 2.76
CA THR A 149 -4.24 -13.10 2.02
C THR A 149 -5.69 -12.63 2.00
N CYS A 150 -5.93 -11.38 2.40
CA CYS A 150 -7.25 -10.75 2.34
C CYS A 150 -7.40 -9.90 1.08
N THR A 151 -8.55 -10.01 0.41
CA THR A 151 -8.93 -9.14 -0.70
C THR A 151 -10.33 -8.58 -0.48
N THR A 152 -10.52 -7.28 -0.72
CA THR A 152 -11.85 -6.66 -0.64
C THR A 152 -12.52 -6.71 -2.02
N MET A 153 -13.73 -7.26 -2.07
CA MET A 153 -14.59 -7.34 -3.25
C MET A 153 -15.98 -6.79 -2.91
N ALA A 154 -16.37 -5.66 -3.52
CA ALA A 154 -17.72 -5.10 -3.39
C ALA A 154 -18.23 -4.94 -1.94
N ASN A 155 -17.44 -4.33 -1.06
CA ASN A 155 -17.69 -4.19 0.39
C ASN A 155 -17.65 -5.48 1.21
N GLN A 156 -17.26 -6.61 0.61
CA GLN A 156 -17.03 -7.87 1.31
C GLN A 156 -15.55 -8.21 1.30
N PHE A 157 -15.11 -9.04 2.25
CA PHE A 157 -13.78 -9.61 2.22
C PHE A 157 -13.82 -11.02 1.63
N SER A 158 -12.73 -11.41 0.99
CA SER A 158 -12.46 -12.77 0.55
C SER A 158 -11.05 -13.16 0.98
N CYS A 159 -10.93 -14.28 1.68
CA CYS A 159 -9.66 -14.81 2.16
C CYS A 159 -9.15 -15.88 1.20
N THR A 160 -7.92 -15.73 0.73
CA THR A 160 -7.19 -16.78 0.02
C THR A 160 -6.32 -17.51 1.02
N CYS A 161 -6.74 -18.73 1.37
CA CYS A 161 -6.10 -19.55 2.39
C CYS A 161 -4.75 -20.08 1.90
N LEU A 162 -3.78 -20.13 2.81
CA LEU A 162 -2.55 -20.89 2.60
C LEU A 162 -2.87 -22.40 2.53
N ALA A 163 -1.97 -23.15 1.90
CA ALA A 163 -2.07 -24.62 1.87
C ALA A 163 -2.15 -25.17 3.31
N GLY A 164 -3.02 -26.17 3.52
CA GLY A 164 -3.27 -26.74 4.84
C GLY A 164 -4.34 -26.00 5.66
N PHE A 165 -4.91 -24.89 5.17
CA PHE A 165 -6.01 -24.19 5.85
C PHE A 165 -7.27 -24.06 4.98
N THR A 166 -8.43 -24.01 5.63
CA THR A 166 -9.75 -23.90 5.00
C THR A 166 -10.70 -23.07 5.87
N GLY A 167 -11.92 -22.86 5.39
CA GLY A 167 -12.93 -21.98 6.01
C GLY A 167 -12.98 -20.59 5.36
N GLN A 168 -14.04 -19.82 5.67
CA GLN A 168 -14.24 -18.50 5.08
C GLN A 168 -13.15 -17.51 5.48
N LYS A 169 -12.59 -17.67 6.68
CA LYS A 169 -11.52 -16.85 7.23
C LYS A 169 -10.20 -17.61 7.30
N CYS A 170 -10.10 -18.79 6.69
CA CYS A 170 -8.93 -19.65 6.75
C CYS A 170 -8.56 -20.05 8.19
N GLU A 171 -9.57 -20.17 9.05
CA GLU A 171 -9.46 -20.44 10.48
C GLU A 171 -9.32 -21.93 10.81
N THR A 172 -9.70 -22.78 9.87
CA THR A 172 -9.78 -24.23 10.08
C THR A 172 -8.55 -24.89 9.49
N ASP A 173 -7.87 -25.67 10.32
CA ASP A 173 -6.79 -26.56 9.89
C ASP A 173 -7.33 -27.72 9.06
N VAL A 174 -6.70 -28.02 7.93
CA VAL A 174 -7.04 -29.18 7.11
C VAL A 174 -6.36 -30.39 7.73
N ASN A 175 -7.13 -31.41 8.08
CA ASN A 175 -6.56 -32.65 8.55
C ASN A 175 -6.12 -33.52 7.36
N GLU A 176 -4.84 -33.46 6.97
CA GLU A 176 -4.36 -34.28 5.85
C GLU A 176 -4.36 -35.77 6.16
N CYS A 177 -4.48 -36.17 7.43
CA CYS A 177 -4.57 -37.58 7.82
C CYS A 177 -5.93 -38.23 7.49
N ASP A 178 -6.95 -37.43 7.16
CA ASP A 178 -8.22 -37.94 6.67
C ASP A 178 -8.14 -38.39 5.19
N ILE A 179 -7.04 -38.05 4.50
CA ILE A 179 -6.77 -38.46 3.12
C ILE A 179 -6.26 -39.92 3.13
N PRO A 180 -6.98 -40.85 2.49
CA PRO A 180 -6.56 -42.25 2.46
C PRO A 180 -5.19 -42.42 1.79
N GLY A 181 -4.29 -43.15 2.45
CA GLY A 181 -2.95 -43.42 1.92
C GLY A 181 -1.95 -42.28 2.08
N GLN A 182 -2.27 -41.24 2.85
CA GLN A 182 -1.37 -40.11 3.12
C GLN A 182 0.00 -40.57 3.67
N CYS A 183 0.00 -41.58 4.54
CA CYS A 183 1.20 -42.28 4.98
C CYS A 183 1.16 -43.73 4.47
N GLN A 184 2.22 -44.15 3.78
CA GLN A 184 2.34 -45.46 3.18
C GLN A 184 3.01 -46.48 4.12
N HIS A 185 2.95 -47.75 3.73
CA HIS A 185 3.63 -48.88 4.40
C HIS A 185 3.33 -49.01 5.91
N GLY A 186 2.15 -48.58 6.36
CA GLY A 186 1.75 -48.65 7.77
C GLY A 186 2.28 -47.50 8.64
N GLY A 187 2.74 -46.40 8.03
CA GLY A 187 3.10 -45.18 8.76
C GLY A 187 1.92 -44.58 9.51
N THR A 188 2.18 -44.09 10.73
CA THR A 188 1.17 -43.38 11.53
C THR A 188 1.14 -41.91 11.13
N CYS A 189 -0.01 -41.41 10.70
CA CYS A 189 -0.18 -40.00 10.34
C CYS A 189 -0.44 -39.14 11.57
N LEU A 190 0.23 -38.00 11.66
CA LEU A 190 -0.01 -36.96 12.66
C LEU A 190 -0.39 -35.66 11.95
N ASN A 191 -1.55 -35.13 12.30
CA ASN A 191 -2.00 -33.83 11.82
C ASN A 191 -1.29 -32.70 12.58
N LEU A 192 -0.86 -31.66 11.88
CA LEU A 192 -0.19 -30.48 12.43
C LEU A 192 -0.84 -29.21 11.85
N PRO A 193 -0.74 -28.06 12.52
CA PRO A 193 -1.27 -26.82 11.96
C PRO A 193 -0.66 -26.48 10.59
N GLY A 194 -1.47 -26.51 9.53
CA GLY A 194 -1.12 -26.25 8.14
C GLY A 194 -0.30 -27.34 7.45
N SER A 195 -0.15 -28.52 8.06
CA SER A 195 0.66 -29.60 7.50
C SER A 195 0.44 -30.95 8.22
N TYR A 196 1.16 -31.98 7.81
CA TYR A 196 1.13 -33.27 8.51
C TYR A 196 2.53 -33.88 8.56
N GLN A 197 2.68 -34.87 9.44
CA GLN A 197 3.89 -35.67 9.56
C GLN A 197 3.56 -37.16 9.59
N CYS A 198 4.19 -37.94 8.72
CA CYS A 198 4.15 -39.39 8.81
C CYS A 198 5.26 -39.91 9.73
N GLN A 199 4.88 -40.69 10.74
CA GLN A 199 5.82 -41.47 11.53
C GLN A 199 6.05 -42.82 10.83
N CYS A 200 7.17 -42.92 10.13
CA CYS A 200 7.49 -44.12 9.36
C CYS A 200 7.88 -45.30 10.26
N PRO A 201 7.43 -46.52 9.89
CA PRO A 201 7.90 -47.73 10.53
C PRO A 201 9.36 -47.99 10.16
N GLN A 202 10.01 -48.87 10.91
CA GLN A 202 11.40 -49.24 10.65
C GLN A 202 11.54 -49.79 9.22
N GLY A 203 12.54 -49.29 8.50
CA GLY A 203 12.77 -49.68 7.10
C GLY A 203 12.14 -48.76 6.06
N PHE A 204 11.43 -47.70 6.46
CA PHE A 204 10.87 -46.70 5.54
C PHE A 204 11.25 -45.27 5.94
N THR A 205 11.28 -44.38 4.96
CA THR A 205 11.60 -42.96 5.08
C THR A 205 10.84 -42.14 4.03
N GLY A 206 11.06 -40.82 4.00
CA GLY A 206 10.31 -39.88 3.17
C GLY A 206 9.14 -39.25 3.90
N GLN A 207 8.58 -38.18 3.34
CA GLN A 207 7.46 -37.45 3.94
C GLN A 207 6.20 -38.33 4.07
N HIS A 208 6.02 -39.26 3.14
CA HIS A 208 4.88 -40.17 3.07
C HIS A 208 5.24 -41.62 3.46
N CYS A 209 6.45 -41.88 3.95
CA CYS A 209 6.95 -43.24 4.19
C CYS A 209 6.93 -44.14 2.95
N ASP A 210 7.09 -43.52 1.77
CA ASP A 210 7.04 -44.13 0.45
C ASP A 210 8.40 -44.72 0.00
N SER A 211 9.49 -44.27 0.63
CA SER A 211 10.84 -44.67 0.26
C SER A 211 11.40 -45.72 1.24
N PRO A 212 12.06 -46.78 0.75
CA PRO A 212 12.76 -47.72 1.63
C PRO A 212 13.96 -47.03 2.30
N TYR A 213 14.16 -47.29 3.58
CA TYR A 213 15.32 -46.81 4.31
C TYR A 213 16.56 -47.62 3.92
N VAL A 214 17.59 -46.92 3.42
CA VAL A 214 18.88 -47.52 3.07
C VAL A 214 19.96 -46.95 4.00
N PRO A 215 20.56 -47.75 4.90
CA PRO A 215 21.41 -47.25 5.98
C PRO A 215 22.61 -46.38 5.55
N CYS A 216 23.14 -46.57 4.33
CA CYS A 216 24.29 -45.83 3.81
C CYS A 216 23.98 -44.96 2.57
N ALA A 217 22.70 -44.72 2.25
CA ALA A 217 22.32 -43.93 1.08
C ALA A 217 21.17 -42.95 1.40
N PRO A 218 21.44 -41.63 1.46
CA PRO A 218 22.76 -40.99 1.43
C PRO A 218 23.60 -41.33 2.67
N SER A 219 24.94 -41.23 2.57
CA SER A 219 25.83 -41.57 3.69
C SER A 219 25.49 -40.73 4.94
N PRO A 220 25.09 -41.36 6.06
CA PRO A 220 24.84 -40.67 7.32
C PRO A 220 26.14 -40.25 8.03
N CYS A 221 27.28 -40.73 7.55
CA CYS A 221 28.59 -40.41 8.08
C CYS A 221 29.05 -39.05 7.53
N VAL A 222 29.39 -38.12 8.42
CA VAL A 222 29.86 -36.77 8.05
C VAL A 222 31.40 -36.70 8.07
N ASN A 223 31.97 -35.58 7.63
CA ASN A 223 33.41 -35.31 7.63
C ASN A 223 34.27 -36.35 6.87
N GLY A 224 33.74 -36.89 5.77
CA GLY A 224 34.45 -37.88 4.97
C GLY A 224 34.51 -39.28 5.59
N GLY A 225 33.70 -39.55 6.62
CA GLY A 225 33.54 -40.90 7.16
C GLY A 225 32.98 -41.88 6.11
N THR A 226 33.52 -43.09 6.09
CA THR A 226 33.05 -44.19 5.23
C THR A 226 31.92 -44.93 5.94
N CYS A 227 30.75 -45.05 5.29
CA CYS A 227 29.63 -45.80 5.83
C CYS A 227 29.73 -47.28 5.50
N ARG A 228 29.50 -48.14 6.49
CA ARG A 228 29.36 -49.59 6.33
C ARG A 228 28.03 -50.04 6.91
N GLN A 229 27.18 -50.67 6.09
CA GLN A 229 25.96 -51.30 6.58
C GLN A 229 26.30 -52.54 7.42
N THR A 230 25.73 -52.63 8.62
CA THR A 230 25.98 -53.73 9.58
C THR A 230 24.76 -54.64 9.78
N GLY A 231 23.59 -54.24 9.30
CA GLY A 231 22.34 -55.02 9.34
C GLY A 231 21.26 -54.36 8.49
N ASP A 232 20.04 -54.90 8.52
CA ASP A 232 18.93 -54.44 7.64
C ASP A 232 18.66 -52.94 7.78
N PHE A 233 18.75 -52.41 9.00
CA PHE A 233 18.51 -51.00 9.31
C PHE A 233 19.65 -50.34 10.10
N THR A 234 20.78 -51.03 10.27
CA THR A 234 21.91 -50.56 11.09
C THR A 234 23.14 -50.28 10.23
N PHE A 235 23.92 -49.28 10.62
CA PHE A 235 25.15 -48.89 9.96
C PHE A 235 26.21 -48.47 10.99
N GLU A 236 27.45 -48.47 10.54
CA GLU A 236 28.62 -48.03 11.27
C GLU A 236 29.41 -47.04 10.40
N CYS A 237 29.98 -46.01 11.02
CA CYS A 237 30.83 -45.02 10.36
C CYS A 237 32.29 -45.25 10.75
N SER A 238 33.18 -45.39 9.77
CA SER A 238 34.63 -45.46 9.99
C SER A 238 35.32 -44.22 9.43
N CYS A 239 36.27 -43.65 10.19
CA CYS A 239 37.06 -42.51 9.74
C CYS A 239 38.36 -43.02 9.08
N LEU A 240 38.74 -42.47 7.92
CA LEU A 240 40.06 -42.74 7.35
C LEU A 240 41.14 -42.07 8.23
N PRO A 241 42.21 -42.79 8.61
CA PRO A 241 43.39 -42.16 9.18
C PRO A 241 44.06 -41.30 8.11
N VAL A 242 44.40 -40.05 8.43
CA VAL A 242 45.08 -39.12 7.52
C VAL A 242 46.45 -39.70 7.15
N PRO A 243 46.77 -39.99 5.88
CA PRO A 243 48.12 -40.38 5.51
C PRO A 243 48.98 -39.11 5.42
N GLY A 244 49.98 -39.00 6.30
CA GLY A 244 51.16 -38.17 6.04
C GLY A 244 51.23 -36.81 6.75
N ILE A 245 51.50 -36.83 8.06
CA ILE A 245 52.36 -35.81 8.67
C ILE A 245 53.42 -36.57 9.50
N PRO A 246 54.71 -36.56 9.11
CA PRO A 246 55.74 -37.19 9.92
C PRO A 246 55.92 -36.37 11.21
N GLY A 247 55.49 -36.93 12.34
CA GLY A 247 55.63 -36.33 13.67
C GLY A 247 54.37 -36.28 14.53
N PHE A 248 53.20 -36.59 13.98
CA PHE A 248 51.96 -36.72 14.77
C PHE A 248 51.42 -38.15 14.69
N SER A 249 51.56 -38.91 15.78
CA SER A 249 50.82 -40.16 15.95
C SER A 249 49.33 -39.83 16.12
N SER A 250 48.55 -40.16 15.09
CA SER A 250 47.08 -40.29 15.12
C SER A 250 46.29 -39.10 15.68
N LEU A 251 46.13 -38.04 14.88
CA LEU A 251 44.94 -37.18 15.00
C LEU A 251 43.87 -37.71 14.03
N SER A 252 43.09 -38.68 14.50
CA SER A 252 41.80 -39.00 13.90
C SER A 252 40.86 -37.83 14.14
N TYR A 253 40.48 -37.08 13.09
CA TYR A 253 39.34 -36.16 13.21
C TYR A 253 38.12 -37.00 13.61
N PRO A 254 37.31 -36.57 14.61
CA PRO A 254 36.09 -37.28 14.93
C PRO A 254 35.12 -37.16 13.74
N CYS A 255 34.92 -38.26 13.02
CA CYS A 255 33.79 -38.37 12.13
C CYS A 255 32.58 -38.77 12.99
N ALA A 256 31.65 -37.82 13.18
CA ALA A 256 30.47 -38.03 14.00
C ALA A 256 29.34 -38.70 13.20
N ARG A 257 28.38 -39.29 13.90
CA ARG A 257 27.12 -39.79 13.35
C ARG A 257 26.10 -38.64 13.29
N LYS A 258 25.41 -38.44 12.17
CA LYS A 258 24.26 -37.52 12.12
C LYS A 258 23.03 -38.22 12.73
N LEU A 259 22.67 -37.91 13.98
CA LEU A 259 21.39 -38.36 14.55
C LEU A 259 20.26 -37.44 14.05
N PHE A 260 19.28 -37.99 13.35
CA PHE A 260 17.98 -37.33 13.15
C PHE A 260 17.16 -37.49 14.44
N LEU A 261 17.32 -36.56 15.39
CA LEU A 261 16.38 -36.43 16.51
C LEU A 261 15.11 -35.76 16.01
N ARG A 262 13.94 -36.31 16.40
CA ARG A 262 12.59 -35.87 15.97
C ARG A 262 12.17 -34.48 16.47
N THR A 263 13.09 -33.66 16.98
CA THR A 263 12.84 -32.31 17.48
C THR A 263 14.04 -31.43 17.17
N PHE A 264 13.81 -30.13 16.88
CA PHE A 264 14.82 -29.11 16.57
C PHE A 264 15.81 -28.87 17.73
N SER A 265 16.66 -29.84 18.03
CA SER A 265 17.78 -29.71 18.97
C SER A 265 18.83 -30.77 18.61
N LEU A 266 19.99 -30.28 18.18
CA LEU A 266 21.18 -31.07 17.91
C LEU A 266 21.71 -31.61 19.25
N ALA A 267 21.41 -32.87 19.57
CA ALA A 267 22.07 -33.59 20.65
C ALA A 267 22.94 -34.72 20.07
N TRP A 268 24.15 -34.82 20.63
CA TRP A 268 25.28 -35.59 20.12
C TRP A 268 25.51 -36.78 21.05
N GLU A 269 25.43 -38.01 20.56
CA GLU A 269 25.98 -39.15 21.28
C GLU A 269 27.39 -39.45 20.73
N ASP A 270 28.34 -39.11 21.60
CA ASP A 270 29.79 -39.27 21.63
C ASP A 270 30.67 -38.66 20.51
N PRO A 271 31.34 -37.54 20.81
CA PRO A 271 32.65 -37.23 20.25
C PRO A 271 33.67 -38.20 20.86
N SER A 272 34.90 -38.21 20.39
CA SER A 272 36.03 -38.69 21.19
C SER A 272 36.32 -37.76 22.41
N CYS A 273 35.28 -37.24 23.06
CA CYS A 273 35.31 -36.38 24.25
C CYS A 273 35.30 -37.23 25.52
N VAL A 274 36.32 -38.06 25.68
CA VAL A 274 36.88 -38.27 27.01
C VAL A 274 38.27 -37.66 26.96
N ILE A 275 38.36 -36.35 27.18
CA ILE A 275 39.62 -35.79 27.66
C ILE A 275 39.79 -36.34 29.08
N SER A 276 40.65 -37.34 29.23
CA SER A 276 41.61 -37.35 30.34
C SER A 276 42.99 -37.31 29.66
N ALA A 277 43.80 -36.26 29.73
CA ALA A 277 43.84 -35.12 30.61
C ALA A 277 44.68 -33.98 29.97
N SER A 278 44.46 -32.74 30.45
CA SER A 278 45.40 -31.59 30.45
C SER A 278 45.39 -30.63 29.23
N PRO A 279 45.81 -29.36 29.37
CA PRO A 279 44.95 -28.25 29.82
C PRO A 279 45.12 -27.00 28.94
N PHE A 280 44.39 -26.83 27.83
CA PHE A 280 44.51 -25.60 27.02
C PHE A 280 43.24 -25.09 26.32
N CYS A 281 42.04 -25.60 26.67
CA CYS A 281 40.80 -25.05 26.12
C CYS A 281 39.95 -24.41 27.21
N SER A 282 40.02 -23.08 27.30
CA SER A 282 39.12 -22.22 28.09
C SER A 282 38.07 -21.57 27.16
N PRO A 283 36.85 -21.28 27.65
CA PRO A 283 35.78 -20.71 26.85
C PRO A 283 35.80 -19.17 26.83
N LEU A 284 35.42 -18.58 25.69
CA LEU A 284 34.87 -17.22 25.57
C LEU A 284 33.45 -17.33 25.04
#